data_AF-S6GUK6-F1
#
_entry.id   AF-S6GUK6-F1
#
_cell.length_a   1.000
_cell.length_b   1.000
_cell.length_c   1.000
_cell.angle_alpha   90.00
_cell.angle_beta   90.00
_cell.angle_gamma   90.00
#
_symmetry.space_group_name_H-M   'P 1'
#
loop_
_entity.id
_entity.type
_entity.pdbx_description
1 polymer ?
#
loop_
_entity_poly.entity_id
_entity_poly.type
_entity_poly.pdbx_seq_one_letter_code
_entity_poly.pdbx_strand_id
1 'polypeptide(L)' 'MQQLSKLLSGYTNQQGLQLALDFSMDEARGLINLGDSWRVDASDDLLIALQELFAEGAVSIHYL' A
#
# COMPACT_ATOMS: atom_id res chain seq x y z
N MET A 1 -8.72 -6.87 -7.25
CA MET A 1 -8.65 -5.43 -6.87
C MET A 1 -9.68 -5.01 -5.82
N GLN A 2 -10.90 -5.55 -5.77
CA GLN A 2 -11.91 -5.13 -4.78
C GLN A 2 -11.55 -5.41 -3.30
N GLN A 3 -10.73 -6.43 -3.01
CA GLN A 3 -10.27 -6.74 -1.65
C GLN A 3 -9.30 -5.71 -1.10
N LEU A 4 -8.32 -5.27 -1.90
CA LEU A 4 -7.35 -4.25 -1.49
C LEU A 4 -8.03 -2.94 -1.16
N SER A 5 -8.90 -2.45 -2.06
CA SER A 5 -9.64 -1.20 -1.83
C SER A 5 -10.49 -1.27 -0.55
N LYS A 6 -11.10 -2.43 -0.29
CA LYS A 6 -11.91 -2.65 0.91
C LYS A 6 -11.06 -2.67 2.18
N LEU A 7 -9.90 -3.34 2.16
CA LEU A 7 -8.95 -3.34 3.27
C LEU A 7 -8.50 -1.91 3.58
N LEU A 8 -7.98 -1.20 2.58
CA LEU A 8 -7.45 0.16 2.75
C LEU A 8 -8.50 1.19 3.20
N SER A 9 -9.78 0.97 2.86
CA SER A 9 -10.88 1.82 3.34
C SER A 9 -11.02 1.86 4.87
N GLY A 10 -10.60 0.79 5.56
CA GLY A 10 -10.57 0.72 7.03
C GLY A 10 -9.42 1.49 7.68
N TYR A 11 -8.39 1.85 6.91
CA TYR A 11 -7.18 2.50 7.41
C TYR A 11 -6.97 3.88 6.78
N THR A 12 -7.98 4.43 6.09
CA THR A 12 -7.84 5.69 5.35
C THR A 12 -7.69 6.87 6.32
N ASN A 13 -6.67 7.69 6.12
CA ASN A 13 -6.39 8.87 6.91
C ASN A 13 -5.85 9.99 6.02
N GLN A 14 -6.55 11.13 5.96
CA GLN A 14 -6.16 12.28 5.12
C GLN A 14 -4.81 12.90 5.52
N GLN A 15 -4.36 12.70 6.76
CA GLN A 15 -3.05 13.14 7.25
C GLN A 15 -1.99 12.03 7.20
N GLY A 16 -2.36 10.85 6.70
CA GLY A 16 -1.51 9.66 6.63
C GLY A 16 -0.54 9.65 5.45
N LEU A 17 0.16 8.53 5.32
CA LEU A 17 1.15 8.28 4.27
C LEU A 17 0.47 8.01 2.93
N GLN A 18 1.11 8.47 1.86
CA GLN A 18 0.71 8.13 0.49
C GLN A 18 1.08 6.68 0.18
N LEU A 19 0.20 6.00 -0.55
CA LEU A 19 0.47 4.67 -1.08
C LEU A 19 1.03 4.72 -2.50
N ALA A 20 2.01 3.87 -2.75
CA ALA A 20 2.54 3.59 -4.07
C ALA A 20 2.53 2.07 -4.31
N LEU A 21 2.32 1.66 -5.56
CA LEU A 21 2.52 0.29 -5.99
C LEU A 21 3.89 0.18 -6.64
N ASP A 22 4.71 -0.76 -6.16
CA ASP A 22 5.92 -1.14 -6.86
C ASP A 22 5.54 -2.06 -8.03
N PHE A 23 5.59 -1.50 -9.24
CA PHE A 23 5.31 -2.23 -10.46
C PHE A 23 6.62 -2.74 -11.03
N SER A 24 6.73 -4.07 -11.19
CA SER A 24 7.90 -4.71 -11.78
C SER A 24 7.49 -5.80 -12.78
N MET A 25 7.91 -5.62 -14.02
CA MET A 25 7.86 -6.61 -15.11
C MET A 25 9.24 -6.70 -15.79
N ASP A 26 9.40 -7.64 -16.71
CA ASP A 26 10.67 -7.89 -17.41
C ASP A 26 11.17 -6.65 -18.17
N GLU A 27 10.28 -5.83 -18.69
CA GLU A 27 10.62 -4.67 -19.53
C GLU A 27 10.47 -3.31 -18.83
N ALA A 28 9.83 -3.26 -17.65
CA ALA A 28 9.53 -2.00 -16.98
C ALA A 28 9.46 -2.15 -15.46
N ARG A 29 10.04 -1.19 -14.75
CA ARG A 29 9.97 -1.07 -13.29
C ARG A 29 9.68 0.38 -12.89
N GLY A 30 8.87 0.57 -11.86
CA GLY A 30 8.60 1.90 -11.33
C GLY A 30 7.55 1.93 -10.23
N LEU A 31 7.55 3.02 -9.48
CA LEU A 31 6.54 3.29 -8.46
C LEU A 31 5.35 4.00 -9.09
N ILE A 32 4.16 3.43 -8.92
CA ILE A 32 2.88 4.01 -9.33
C ILE A 32 2.22 4.60 -8.09
N ASN A 33 2.26 5.93 -7.95
CA ASN A 33 1.56 6.63 -6.87
C ASN A 33 0.05 6.54 -7.07
N LEU A 34 -0.68 6.14 -6.03
CA LEU A 34 -2.14 6.04 -6.07
C LEU A 34 -2.87 7.38 -5.90
N GLY A 35 -2.11 8.44 -5.58
CA GLY A 35 -2.61 9.80 -5.43
C GLY A 35 -3.12 10.12 -4.02
N ASP A 36 -3.47 11.39 -3.79
CA ASP A 36 -3.78 11.93 -2.45
C ASP A 36 -5.06 11.38 -1.82
N SER A 37 -5.96 10.79 -2.62
CA SER A 37 -7.14 10.11 -2.11
C SER A 37 -6.81 8.79 -1.40
N TRP A 38 -5.63 8.22 -1.66
CA TRP A 38 -5.15 6.97 -1.09
C TRP A 38 -4.07 7.24 -0.06
N ARG A 39 -4.49 7.86 1.04
CA ARG A 39 -3.66 8.07 2.23
C ARG A 39 -4.13 7.19 3.37
N VAL A 40 -3.19 6.54 4.05
CA VAL A 40 -3.48 5.59 5.12
C VAL A 40 -2.65 5.84 6.35
N ASP A 41 -3.18 5.45 7.49
CA ASP A 41 -2.42 5.41 8.73
C ASP A 41 -1.45 4.22 8.70
N ALA A 42 -0.16 4.50 8.85
CA ALA A 42 0.90 3.51 8.76
C ALA A 42 1.08 2.82 10.12
N SER A 43 0.08 2.03 10.50
CA SER A 43 0.08 1.24 11.73
C SER A 43 0.58 -0.19 11.48
N ASP A 44 1.04 -0.85 12.56
CA ASP A 44 1.41 -2.26 12.53
C ASP A 44 0.24 -3.15 12.04
N ASP A 45 -0.99 -2.81 12.43
CA ASP A 45 -2.20 -3.52 12.00
C ASP A 45 -2.38 -3.46 10.47
N LEU A 46 -2.11 -2.32 9.84
CA LEU A 46 -2.18 -2.20 8.38
C LEU A 46 -1.10 -3.06 7.71
N LEU A 47 0.12 -3.06 8.25
CA LEU A 47 1.23 -3.83 7.69
C LEU A 47 0.93 -5.33 7.74
N ILE A 48 0.43 -5.81 8.88
CA ILE A 48 0.01 -7.21 9.05
C ILE A 48 -1.08 -7.55 8.04
N ALA A 49 -2.12 -6.72 7.94
CA ALA A 49 -3.23 -6.96 7.02
C ALA A 49 -2.79 -6.97 5.54
N LEU A 50 -1.83 -6.13 5.16
CA LEU A 50 -1.27 -6.12 3.79
C LEU A 50 -0.39 -7.35 3.53
N GLN A 51 0.40 -7.80 4.50
CA GLN A 51 1.22 -9.01 4.37
C GLN A 51 0.35 -10.27 4.25
N GLU A 52 -0.77 -10.35 4.98
CA GLU A 52 -1.74 -11.43 4.83
C GLU A 52 -2.38 -11.45 3.43
N LEU A 53 -2.60 -10.28 2.83
CA LEU A 53 -3.25 -10.16 1.52
C LEU A 53 -2.31 -10.49 0.34
N PHE A 54 -1.04 -10.07 0.39
CA PHE A 54 -0.09 -10.21 -0.72
C PHE A 54 0.99 -11.29 -0.54
N ALA A 55 1.01 -11.95 0.62
CA ALA A 55 2.06 -12.84 1.14
C ALA A 55 3.24 -12.11 1.80
N GLU A 56 3.95 -12.86 2.64
CA GLU A 56 5.09 -12.39 3.43
C GLU A 56 6.21 -11.86 2.52
N GLY A 57 6.76 -10.68 2.85
CA GLY A 57 7.82 -10.02 2.08
C GLY A 57 7.34 -9.20 0.87
N ALA A 58 6.05 -9.20 0.54
CA ALA A 58 5.49 -8.39 -0.55
C ALA A 58 5.21 -6.92 -0.18
N VAL A 59 5.40 -6.55 1.09
CA VAL A 59 5.11 -5.22 1.64
C VAL A 59 6.36 -4.66 2.29
N SER A 60 6.81 -3.49 1.81
CA SER A 60 7.95 -2.75 2.35
C SER A 60 7.53 -1.33 2.76
N ILE A 61 8.11 -0.84 3.86
CA ILE A 61 7.98 0.57 4.26
C ILE A 61 9.23 1.30 3.81
N HIS A 62 9.04 2.35 3.03
CA HIS A 62 10.11 3.26 2.62
C HIS A 62 9.96 4.57 3.38
N TYR A 63 10.94 4.87 4.25
CA TYR A 63 11.07 6.18 4.88
C TYR A 63 11.80 7.10 3.90
N LEU A 64 11.17 8.22 3.53
CA LEU A 64 11.76 9.28 2.70
C LEU A 64 12.58 10.26 3.56
#